data_AF-A0AA41Y7P7-F1
#
_entry.id   AF-A0AA41Y7P7-F1
#
_cell.length_a   1.000
_cell.length_b   1.000
_cell.length_c   1.000
_cell.angle_alpha   90.00
_cell.angle_beta   90.00
_cell.angle_gamma   90.00
#
_symmetry.space_group_name_H-M   'P 1'
#
loop_
_entity.id
_entity.type
_entity.pdbx_description
1 polymer ?
#
loop_
_entity_poly.entity_id
_entity_poly.type
_entity_poly.pdbx_seq_one_letter_code
_entity_poly.pdbx_strand_id
1 'polypeptide(L)'
;MKPIGERIKEIRQSKGISQTIVAETCGIKQSSYANIENGKTQNITIEIGKGIARALDVSFIELFDIAISDKYFDGYKADLESITEAYSDLDETVKELLERIKEKDLLIETLKNEKSHVRQHLVMQLVSNFTFDVNFISNQIANTKDEKEKAELEKKKDDVVRVFNLNKDYYIKTGFLSNKEFDDYFEEIKDLDRMLRSNDRYFI
;
A
#
# COMPACT_ATOMS: atom_id res chain seq x y z
N MET A 1 1.66 -30.89 -47.29
CA MET A 1 2.10 -31.03 -45.88
C MET A 1 3.60 -31.28 -45.90
N LYS A 2 4.40 -30.45 -45.23
CA LYS A 2 5.85 -30.70 -45.12
C LYS A 2 6.09 -31.97 -44.29
N PRO A 3 7.13 -32.77 -44.57
CA PRO A 3 7.53 -33.87 -43.68
C PRO A 3 7.80 -33.37 -42.26
N ILE A 4 7.35 -34.14 -41.26
CA ILE A 4 7.50 -33.77 -39.84
C ILE A 4 8.95 -33.48 -39.43
N GLY A 5 9.91 -34.22 -40.00
CA GLY A 5 11.34 -34.03 -39.76
C GLY A 5 11.84 -32.64 -40.18
N GLU A 6 11.41 -32.17 -41.35
CA GLU A 6 11.77 -30.83 -41.85
C GLU A 6 11.17 -29.73 -40.97
N ARG A 7 9.90 -29.91 -40.57
CA ARG A 7 9.21 -28.98 -39.68
C ARG A 7 9.88 -28.88 -38.29
N ILE A 8 10.23 -30.03 -37.70
CA ILE A 8 10.99 -30.12 -36.45
C ILE A 8 12.31 -29.34 -36.59
N LYS A 9 13.02 -29.56 -37.69
CA LYS A 9 14.31 -28.91 -37.98
C LYS A 9 14.16 -27.39 -38.10
N GLU A 10 13.14 -26.92 -38.81
CA GLU A 10 12.85 -25.49 -38.97
C GLU A 10 12.58 -24.81 -37.62
N ILE A 11 11.71 -25.39 -36.79
CA ILE A 11 11.39 -24.86 -35.45
C ILE A 11 12.62 -24.89 -34.54
N ARG A 12 13.38 -25.98 -34.56
CA ARG A 12 14.60 -26.09 -33.75
C ARG A 12 15.60 -25.01 -34.15
N GLN A 13 15.82 -24.82 -35.45
CA GLN A 13 16.75 -23.82 -35.97
C GLN A 13 16.30 -22.40 -35.68
N SER A 14 15.00 -22.08 -35.80
CA SER A 14 14.48 -20.75 -35.47
C SER A 14 14.63 -20.40 -33.99
N LYS A 15 14.58 -21.41 -33.11
CA LYS A 15 14.83 -21.27 -31.66
C LYS A 15 16.30 -21.40 -31.25
N GLY A 16 17.22 -21.62 -32.19
CA GLY A 16 18.66 -21.76 -31.91
C GLY A 16 19.04 -22.99 -31.07
N ILE A 17 18.17 -24.01 -31.00
CA ILE A 17 18.35 -25.18 -30.13
C ILE A 17 19.25 -26.21 -30.86
N SER A 18 20.17 -26.87 -30.15
CA SER A 18 21.01 -27.91 -30.74
C SER A 18 20.28 -29.26 -30.85
N GLN A 19 20.66 -30.09 -31.82
CA GLN A 19 20.11 -31.45 -31.95
C GLN A 19 20.36 -32.31 -30.69
N THR A 20 21.47 -32.08 -30.00
CA THR A 20 21.84 -32.79 -28.77
C THR A 20 20.85 -32.49 -27.66
N ILE A 21 20.49 -31.22 -27.46
CA ILE A 21 19.55 -30.79 -26.41
C ILE A 21 18.18 -31.46 -26.61
N VAL A 22 17.67 -31.48 -27.84
CA VAL A 22 16.38 -32.13 -28.12
C VAL A 22 16.45 -33.64 -27.91
N ALA A 23 17.53 -34.28 -28.34
CA ALA A 23 17.73 -35.71 -28.17
C ALA A 23 17.79 -36.13 -26.69
N GLU A 24 18.53 -35.38 -25.87
CA GLU A 24 18.60 -35.57 -24.40
C GLU A 24 17.23 -35.42 -23.76
N THR A 25 16.48 -34.38 -24.12
CA THR A 25 15.12 -34.13 -23.61
C THR A 25 14.15 -35.27 -23.98
N CYS A 26 14.38 -35.91 -25.13
CA CYS A 26 13.58 -37.04 -25.59
C CYS A 26 14.09 -38.40 -25.07
N GLY A 27 15.22 -38.45 -24.36
CA GLY A 27 15.84 -39.71 -23.91
C GLY A 27 16.34 -40.60 -25.06
N ILE A 28 16.68 -40.01 -26.21
CA ILE A 28 17.17 -40.75 -27.39
C ILE A 28 18.60 -40.33 -27.76
N LYS A 29 19.26 -41.16 -28.57
CA LYS A 29 20.58 -40.80 -29.12
C LYS A 29 20.46 -39.62 -30.09
N GLN A 30 21.42 -38.70 -30.07
CA GLN A 30 21.49 -37.56 -31.00
C GLN A 30 21.41 -38.02 -32.47
N SER A 31 22.04 -39.15 -32.81
CA SER A 31 21.97 -39.75 -34.15
C SER A 31 20.54 -40.18 -34.54
N SER A 32 19.76 -40.67 -33.58
CA SER A 32 18.35 -41.04 -33.78
C SER A 32 17.50 -39.81 -34.04
N TYR A 33 17.74 -38.71 -33.30
CA TYR A 33 17.07 -37.43 -33.54
C TYR A 33 17.45 -36.83 -34.91
N ALA A 34 18.73 -36.88 -35.28
CA ALA A 34 19.18 -36.43 -36.60
C ALA A 34 18.53 -37.23 -37.74
N ASN A 35 18.28 -38.54 -37.55
CA ASN A 35 17.54 -39.34 -38.52
C ASN A 35 16.07 -38.92 -38.64
N ILE A 36 15.44 -38.48 -37.55
CA ILE A 36 14.08 -37.93 -37.56
C ILE A 36 14.05 -36.63 -38.37
N GLU A 37 14.93 -35.67 -38.10
CA GLU A 37 14.98 -34.38 -38.82
C GLU A 37 15.24 -34.55 -40.32
N ASN A 38 16.06 -35.54 -40.70
CA ASN A 38 16.40 -35.81 -42.09
C ASN A 38 15.43 -36.80 -42.78
N GLY A 39 14.31 -37.14 -42.14
CA GLY A 39 13.27 -38.00 -42.73
C GLY A 39 13.66 -39.48 -42.90
N LYS A 40 14.80 -39.91 -42.36
CA LYS A 40 15.22 -41.33 -42.33
C LYS A 40 14.39 -42.14 -41.35
N THR A 41 13.87 -41.50 -40.30
CA THR A 41 12.88 -42.07 -39.38
C THR A 41 11.57 -41.31 -39.55
N GLN A 42 10.60 -41.92 -40.25
CA GLN A 42 9.31 -41.27 -40.53
C GLN A 42 8.26 -41.53 -39.44
N ASN A 43 8.36 -42.66 -38.75
CA ASN A 43 7.42 -43.05 -37.70
C ASN A 43 8.08 -42.84 -36.33
N ILE A 44 7.61 -41.84 -35.59
CA ILE A 44 7.99 -41.60 -34.20
C ILE A 44 6.84 -41.96 -33.27
N THR A 45 7.16 -42.42 -32.06
CA THR A 45 6.12 -42.66 -31.05
C THR A 45 5.53 -41.34 -30.58
N ILE A 46 4.30 -41.39 -30.03
CA ILE A 46 3.66 -40.22 -29.41
C ILE A 46 4.54 -39.66 -28.29
N GLU A 47 5.22 -40.51 -27.53
CA GLU A 47 6.12 -40.11 -26.46
C GLU A 47 7.33 -39.32 -26.97
N ILE A 48 7.98 -39.79 -28.05
CA ILE A 48 9.05 -39.04 -28.71
C ILE A 48 8.51 -37.72 -29.26
N GLY A 49 7.34 -37.74 -29.91
CA GLY A 49 6.69 -36.51 -30.40
C GLY A 49 6.41 -35.49 -29.29
N LYS A 50 5.91 -35.93 -28.14
CA LYS A 50 5.70 -35.09 -26.94
C LYS A 50 7.02 -34.60 -26.35
N GLY A 51 8.06 -35.44 -26.36
CA GLY A 51 9.41 -35.06 -25.97
C GLY A 51 9.95 -33.93 -26.84
N ILE A 52 9.80 -34.06 -28.16
CA ILE A 52 10.24 -33.04 -29.12
C ILE A 52 9.43 -31.75 -28.96
N ALA A 53 8.10 -31.84 -28.80
CA ALA A 53 7.25 -30.67 -28.57
C ALA A 53 7.67 -29.89 -27.32
N ARG A 54 7.93 -30.61 -26.21
CA ARG A 54 8.45 -30.01 -24.96
C ARG A 54 9.84 -29.40 -25.15
N ALA A 55 10.76 -30.12 -25.80
CA ALA A 55 12.12 -29.64 -26.04
C ALA A 55 12.15 -28.38 -26.91
N LEU A 56 11.20 -28.28 -27.84
CA LEU A 56 11.05 -27.15 -28.73
C LEU A 56 10.07 -26.10 -28.21
N ASP A 57 9.50 -26.25 -27.02
CA ASP A 57 8.52 -25.35 -26.42
C ASP A 57 7.39 -24.94 -27.41
N VAL A 58 6.77 -25.94 -28.01
CA VAL A 58 5.60 -25.79 -28.89
C VAL A 58 4.52 -26.78 -28.47
N SER A 59 3.26 -26.50 -28.77
CA SER A 59 2.21 -27.46 -28.49
C SER A 59 2.33 -28.69 -29.39
N PHE A 60 1.83 -29.85 -28.95
CA PHE A 60 1.83 -31.06 -29.81
C PHE A 60 0.95 -30.87 -31.05
N ILE A 61 -0.15 -30.13 -30.91
CA ILE A 61 -1.06 -29.77 -32.01
C ILE A 61 -0.32 -28.94 -33.05
N GLU A 62 0.38 -27.90 -32.60
CA GLU A 62 1.23 -27.08 -33.45
C GLU A 62 2.32 -27.95 -34.08
N LEU A 63 3.04 -28.77 -33.30
CA LEU A 63 4.16 -29.60 -33.80
C LEU A 63 3.76 -30.47 -35.01
N PHE A 64 2.56 -31.05 -34.96
CA PHE A 64 2.05 -31.97 -35.97
C PHE A 64 1.05 -31.34 -36.94
N ASP A 65 0.84 -30.02 -36.88
CA ASP A 65 -0.13 -29.29 -37.72
C ASP A 65 -1.52 -29.95 -37.72
N ILE A 66 -1.96 -30.36 -36.51
CA ILE A 66 -3.24 -31.06 -36.35
C ILE A 66 -4.35 -30.02 -36.42
N ALA A 67 -5.19 -30.12 -37.46
CA ALA A 67 -6.43 -29.35 -37.54
C ALA A 67 -7.36 -29.76 -36.38
N ILE A 68 -7.65 -28.82 -35.48
CA ILE A 68 -8.70 -28.99 -34.48
C ILE A 68 -10.04 -28.87 -35.21
N SER A 69 -10.94 -29.85 -35.06
CA SER A 69 -12.25 -29.75 -35.71
C SER A 69 -13.16 -28.78 -34.95
N ASP A 70 -13.84 -27.91 -35.69
CA ASP A 70 -14.76 -26.91 -35.15
C ASP A 70 -15.87 -27.51 -34.27
N LYS A 71 -16.20 -28.79 -34.50
CA LYS A 71 -17.20 -29.55 -33.73
C LYS A 71 -16.85 -29.65 -32.23
N TYR A 72 -15.57 -29.63 -31.86
CA TYR A 72 -15.17 -29.58 -30.45
C TYR A 72 -15.23 -28.17 -29.86
N PHE A 73 -15.26 -27.13 -30.68
CA PHE A 73 -15.22 -25.73 -30.26
C PHE A 73 -16.62 -25.19 -29.91
N ASP A 74 -17.65 -25.60 -30.66
CA ASP A 74 -19.05 -25.21 -30.40
C ASP A 74 -19.52 -25.58 -28.99
N GLY A 75 -19.03 -26.70 -28.45
CA GLY A 75 -19.42 -27.19 -27.12
C GLY A 75 -18.91 -26.33 -25.95
N TYR A 76 -17.82 -25.58 -26.13
CA TYR A 76 -17.23 -24.71 -25.09
C TYR A 76 -17.48 -23.22 -25.33
N LYS A 77 -18.04 -22.86 -26.48
CA LYS A 77 -18.22 -21.45 -26.87
C LYS A 77 -19.14 -20.70 -25.91
N ALA A 78 -20.27 -21.30 -25.54
CA ALA A 78 -21.21 -20.71 -24.59
C ALA A 78 -20.58 -20.51 -23.20
N ASP A 79 -19.80 -21.49 -22.73
CA ASP A 79 -19.08 -21.38 -21.47
C ASP A 79 -18.05 -20.25 -21.52
N LEU A 80 -17.27 -20.16 -22.61
CA LEU A 80 -16.31 -19.08 -22.86
C LEU A 80 -16.96 -17.69 -22.89
N GLU A 81 -18.12 -17.56 -23.53
CA GLU A 81 -18.90 -16.31 -23.55
C GLU A 81 -19.37 -15.92 -22.14
N SER A 82 -19.93 -16.87 -21.38
CA SER A 82 -20.39 -16.63 -20.01
C SER A 82 -19.24 -16.23 -19.07
N ILE A 83 -18.07 -16.87 -19.23
CA ILE A 83 -16.87 -16.55 -18.47
C ILE A 83 -16.39 -15.14 -18.81
N THR A 84 -16.40 -14.78 -20.09
CA THR A 84 -15.97 -13.46 -20.55
C THR A 84 -16.87 -12.36 -19.99
N GLU A 85 -18.18 -12.58 -19.98
CA GLU A 85 -19.16 -11.65 -19.38
C GLU A 85 -18.91 -11.49 -17.87
N ALA A 86 -18.79 -12.61 -17.14
CA ALA A 86 -18.52 -12.57 -15.71
C ALA A 86 -17.18 -11.88 -15.36
N TYR A 87 -16.15 -12.03 -16.20
CA TYR A 87 -14.88 -11.30 -16.03
C TYR A 87 -15.04 -9.80 -16.26
N SER A 88 -15.86 -9.39 -17.22
CA SER A 88 -16.14 -7.97 -17.49
C SER A 88 -16.84 -7.32 -16.29
N ASP A 89 -17.89 -7.97 -15.77
CA ASP A 89 -18.64 -7.48 -14.60
C ASP A 89 -17.74 -7.39 -13.35
N LEU A 90 -16.87 -8.39 -13.17
CA LEU A 90 -15.92 -8.40 -12.07
C LEU A 90 -14.89 -7.26 -12.21
N ASP A 91 -14.38 -7.00 -13.41
CA ASP A 91 -13.44 -5.91 -13.67
C ASP A 91 -14.06 -4.53 -13.38
N GLU A 92 -15.32 -4.33 -13.77
CA GLU A 92 -16.09 -3.12 -13.45
C GLU A 92 -16.27 -2.97 -11.93
N THR A 93 -16.69 -4.04 -11.25
CA THR A 93 -16.84 -4.06 -9.78
C THR A 93 -15.52 -3.73 -9.08
N VAL A 94 -14.40 -4.30 -9.54
CA VAL A 94 -13.07 -4.03 -8.98
C VAL A 94 -12.69 -2.55 -9.15
N LYS A 95 -12.94 -1.97 -10.32
CA LYS A 95 -12.69 -0.54 -10.57
C LYS A 95 -13.48 0.36 -9.62
N GLU A 96 -14.77 0.08 -9.43
CA GLU A 96 -15.61 0.82 -8.51
C GLU A 96 -15.12 0.72 -7.06
N LEU A 97 -14.74 -0.49 -6.62
CA LEU A 97 -14.22 -0.71 -5.27
C LEU A 97 -12.89 0.02 -5.05
N LEU A 98 -12.01 0.08 -6.06
CA LEU A 98 -10.76 0.82 -5.98
C LEU A 98 -10.99 2.33 -5.83
N GLU A 99 -11.93 2.92 -6.56
CA GLU A 99 -12.24 4.34 -6.40
C GLU A 99 -12.85 4.62 -5.01
N ARG A 100 -13.74 3.73 -4.52
CA ARG A 100 -14.29 3.84 -3.16
C ARG A 100 -13.22 3.71 -2.06
N ILE A 101 -12.18 2.90 -2.27
CA ILE A 101 -11.05 2.80 -1.33
C ILE A 101 -10.29 4.13 -1.31
N LYS A 102 -9.98 4.67 -2.48
CA LYS A 102 -9.27 5.95 -2.62
C LYS A 102 -10.03 7.12 -1.98
N GLU A 103 -11.35 7.19 -2.16
CA GLU A 103 -12.20 8.18 -1.48
C GLU A 103 -12.15 8.03 0.04
N LYS A 104 -12.18 6.80 0.55
CA LYS A 104 -12.09 6.52 1.99
C LYS A 104 -10.72 6.86 2.56
N ASP A 105 -9.64 6.60 1.83
CA ASP A 105 -8.29 6.94 2.26
C ASP A 105 -8.13 8.47 2.41
N LEU A 106 -8.66 9.24 1.45
CA LEU A 106 -8.70 10.70 1.53
C LEU A 106 -9.50 11.19 2.75
N LEU A 107 -10.66 10.56 3.03
CA LEU A 107 -11.47 10.91 4.19
C LEU A 107 -10.73 10.58 5.50
N ILE A 108 -10.04 9.45 5.58
CA ILE A 108 -9.24 9.05 6.74
C ILE A 108 -8.11 10.06 6.98
N GLU A 109 -7.41 10.49 5.93
CA GLU A 109 -6.36 11.50 6.03
C GLU A 109 -6.91 12.84 6.52
N THR A 110 -8.02 13.29 5.96
CA THR A 110 -8.70 14.52 6.37
C THR A 110 -9.08 14.47 7.85
N LEU A 111 -9.73 13.38 8.30
CA LEU A 111 -10.13 13.21 9.69
C LEU A 111 -8.93 13.14 10.65
N LYS A 112 -7.81 12.55 10.23
CA LYS A 112 -6.57 12.55 11.02
C LYS A 112 -6.03 13.97 11.20
N ASN A 113 -6.02 14.76 10.14
CA ASN A 113 -5.57 16.15 10.16
C ASN A 113 -6.48 17.02 11.03
N GLU A 114 -7.80 16.91 10.86
CA GLU A 114 -8.77 17.63 11.70
C GLU A 114 -8.63 17.24 13.19
N LYS A 115 -8.48 15.95 13.49
CA LYS A 115 -8.25 15.49 14.86
C LYS A 115 -6.99 16.09 15.46
N SER A 116 -5.89 16.15 14.70
CA SER A 116 -4.65 16.80 15.12
C SER A 116 -4.87 18.28 15.42
N HIS A 117 -5.53 18.99 14.51
CA HIS A 117 -5.82 20.42 14.66
C HIS A 117 -6.69 20.71 15.90
N VAL A 118 -7.74 19.91 16.13
CA VAL A 118 -8.59 20.06 17.32
C VAL A 118 -7.80 19.83 18.62
N ARG A 119 -6.89 18.84 18.63
CA ARG A 119 -6.01 18.58 19.79
C ARG A 119 -5.06 19.74 20.06
N GLN A 120 -4.41 20.26 19.01
CA GLN A 120 -3.53 21.42 19.11
C GLN A 120 -4.28 22.64 19.65
N HIS A 121 -5.48 22.92 19.11
CA HIS A 121 -6.32 24.02 19.56
C HIS A 121 -6.74 23.87 21.03
N LEU A 122 -7.10 22.65 21.46
CA LEU A 122 -7.41 22.36 22.85
C LEU A 122 -6.21 22.66 23.77
N VAL A 123 -5.02 22.18 23.43
CA VAL A 123 -3.81 22.45 24.22
C VAL A 123 -3.53 23.95 24.27
N MET A 124 -3.66 24.65 23.14
CA MET A 124 -3.52 26.10 23.07
C MET A 124 -4.47 26.82 24.02
N GLN A 125 -5.76 26.46 24.03
CA GLN A 125 -6.74 27.05 24.95
C GLN A 125 -6.41 26.75 26.42
N LEU A 126 -6.09 25.50 26.75
CA LEU A 126 -5.76 25.10 28.12
C LEU A 126 -4.54 25.87 28.66
N VAL A 127 -3.48 25.95 27.85
CA VAL A 127 -2.22 26.61 28.20
C VAL A 127 -2.41 28.12 28.29
N SER A 128 -3.15 28.71 27.35
CA SER A 128 -3.39 30.16 27.34
C SER A 128 -4.19 30.61 28.56
N ASN A 129 -5.28 29.90 28.88
CA ASN A 129 -6.10 30.18 30.06
C ASN A 129 -5.29 30.02 31.35
N PHE A 130 -4.55 28.91 31.48
CA PHE A 130 -3.67 28.67 32.62
C PHE A 130 -2.62 29.77 32.79
N THR A 131 -1.94 30.14 31.70
CA THR A 131 -0.90 31.17 31.71
C THR A 131 -1.47 32.52 32.10
N PHE A 132 -2.63 32.89 31.55
CA PHE A 132 -3.34 34.11 31.91
C PHE A 132 -3.69 34.17 33.40
N ASP A 133 -4.34 33.12 33.91
CA ASP A 133 -4.78 33.06 35.31
C ASP A 133 -3.59 33.11 36.28
N VAL A 134 -2.53 32.34 36.00
CA VAL A 134 -1.32 32.33 36.84
C VAL A 134 -0.62 33.68 36.82
N ASN A 135 -0.50 34.33 35.66
CA ASN A 135 0.12 35.65 35.56
C ASN A 135 -0.73 36.72 36.25
N PHE A 136 -2.05 36.66 36.09
CA PHE A 136 -2.98 37.57 36.74
C PHE A 136 -2.87 37.48 38.27
N ILE A 137 -2.93 36.26 38.83
CA ILE A 137 -2.80 36.06 40.28
C ILE A 137 -1.39 36.42 40.76
N SER A 138 -0.35 36.06 40.02
CA SER A 138 1.03 36.42 40.40
C SER A 138 1.25 37.93 40.43
N ASN A 139 0.64 38.67 39.51
CA ASN A 139 0.65 40.13 39.54
C ASN A 139 -0.12 40.69 40.74
N GLN A 140 -1.24 40.09 41.15
CA GLN A 140 -1.93 40.49 42.38
C GLN A 140 -1.05 40.27 43.61
N ILE A 141 -0.46 39.08 43.76
CA ILE A 141 0.46 38.72 44.85
C ILE A 141 1.61 39.72 44.95
N ALA A 142 2.22 40.10 43.82
CA ALA A 142 3.34 41.03 43.78
C ALA A 142 2.97 42.46 44.26
N ASN A 143 1.71 42.87 44.11
CA ASN A 143 1.23 44.20 44.44
C ASN A 143 0.52 44.28 45.81
N THR A 144 0.14 43.14 46.39
CA THR A 144 -0.51 43.07 47.70
C THR A 144 0.51 43.22 48.84
N LYS A 145 0.19 44.09 49.81
CA LYS A 145 1.00 44.31 51.03
C LYS A 145 0.47 43.56 52.25
N ASP A 146 -0.77 43.06 52.20
CA ASP A 146 -1.37 42.25 53.27
C ASP A 146 -0.92 40.78 53.13
N GLU A 147 -0.16 40.29 54.10
CA GLU A 147 0.35 38.91 54.12
C GLU A 147 -0.77 37.86 54.17
N LYS A 148 -1.92 38.18 54.78
CA LYS A 148 -3.05 37.25 54.82
C LYS A 148 -3.70 37.12 53.43
N GLU A 149 -3.95 38.25 52.77
CA GLU A 149 -4.49 38.27 51.41
C GLU A 149 -3.51 37.61 50.42
N LYS A 150 -2.21 37.85 50.59
CA LYS A 150 -1.16 37.20 49.80
C LYS A 150 -1.19 35.67 49.94
N ALA A 151 -1.36 35.15 51.16
CA ALA A 151 -1.49 33.71 51.39
C ALA A 151 -2.76 33.12 50.73
N GLU A 152 -3.87 33.86 50.73
CA GLU A 152 -5.10 33.44 50.05
C GLU A 152 -4.93 33.42 48.51
N LEU A 153 -4.21 34.40 47.94
CA LEU A 153 -3.89 34.44 46.51
C LEU A 153 -2.94 33.31 46.09
N GLU A 154 -1.93 32.97 46.90
CA GLU A 154 -1.06 31.82 46.62
C GLU A 154 -1.86 30.51 46.61
N LYS A 155 -2.77 30.33 47.57
CA LYS A 155 -3.69 29.18 47.56
C LYS A 155 -4.55 29.14 46.30
N LYS A 156 -5.07 30.29 45.86
CA LYS A 156 -5.85 30.38 44.61
C LYS A 156 -5.02 30.03 43.38
N LYS A 157 -3.75 30.43 43.34
CA LYS A 157 -2.81 30.05 42.28
C LYS A 157 -2.59 28.54 42.27
N ASP A 158 -2.36 27.92 43.43
CA ASP A 158 -2.22 26.46 43.56
C ASP A 158 -3.48 25.72 43.09
N ASP A 159 -4.67 26.26 43.40
CA ASP A 159 -5.94 25.72 42.92
C ASP A 159 -6.03 25.75 41.39
N VAL A 160 -5.57 26.83 40.74
CA VAL A 160 -5.49 26.94 39.27
C VAL A 160 -4.54 25.89 38.69
N VAL A 161 -3.34 25.73 39.27
CA VAL A 161 -2.38 24.68 38.84
C VAL A 161 -3.01 23.29 38.96
N ARG A 162 -3.71 23.01 40.05
CA ARG A 162 -4.39 21.72 40.25
C ARG A 162 -5.46 21.48 39.18
N VAL A 163 -6.30 22.47 38.88
CA VAL A 163 -7.37 22.34 37.87
C VAL A 163 -6.78 22.11 36.47
N PHE A 164 -5.71 22.82 36.12
CA PHE A 164 -5.00 22.60 34.85
C PHE A 164 -4.51 21.15 34.72
N ASN A 165 -3.84 20.63 35.75
CA ASN A 165 -3.34 19.26 35.76
C ASN A 165 -4.48 18.23 35.68
N LEU A 166 -5.60 18.46 36.38
CA LEU A 166 -6.78 17.59 36.29
C LEU A 166 -7.37 17.54 34.87
N ASN A 167 -7.47 18.69 34.20
CA ASN A 167 -7.95 18.75 32.83
C ASN A 167 -6.97 18.05 31.86
N LYS A 168 -5.67 18.32 31.98
CA LYS A 168 -4.63 17.63 31.20
C LYS A 168 -4.74 16.10 31.37
N ASP A 169 -4.81 15.64 32.61
CA ASP A 169 -4.91 14.22 32.94
C ASP A 169 -6.17 13.57 32.40
N TYR A 170 -7.30 14.28 32.38
CA TYR A 170 -8.55 13.79 31.81
C TYR A 170 -8.39 13.46 30.32
N TYR A 171 -7.81 14.36 29.54
CA TYR A 171 -7.60 14.13 28.10
C TYR A 171 -6.57 13.03 27.82
N ILE A 172 -5.59 12.87 28.71
CA ILE A 172 -4.62 11.77 28.61
C ILE A 172 -5.26 10.42 28.93
N LYS A 173 -6.01 10.33 30.03
CA LYS A 173 -6.67 9.09 30.47
C LYS A 173 -7.74 8.61 29.49
N THR A 174 -8.43 9.52 28.82
CA THR A 174 -9.43 9.18 27.79
C THR A 174 -8.80 8.78 26.45
N GLY A 175 -7.47 8.91 26.30
CA GLY A 175 -6.78 8.69 25.03
C GLY A 175 -7.05 9.76 23.98
N PHE A 176 -7.74 10.85 24.36
CA PHE A 176 -7.94 11.98 23.46
C PHE A 176 -6.61 12.64 23.12
N LEU A 177 -5.68 12.72 24.08
CA LEU A 177 -4.34 13.27 23.92
C LEU A 177 -3.31 12.30 24.52
N SER A 178 -2.11 12.23 23.97
CA SER A 178 -0.97 11.56 24.63
C SER A 178 -0.08 12.56 25.36
N ASN A 179 0.75 12.09 26.29
CA ASN A 179 1.75 12.96 26.93
C ASN A 179 2.66 13.62 25.89
N LYS A 180 3.14 12.85 24.91
CA LYS A 180 3.99 13.36 23.84
C LYS A 180 3.29 14.45 23.02
N GLU A 181 2.05 14.20 22.56
CA GLU A 181 1.29 15.20 21.81
C GLU A 181 1.08 16.49 22.62
N PHE A 182 0.78 16.37 23.91
CA PHE A 182 0.67 17.55 24.78
C PHE A 182 1.98 18.35 24.81
N ASP A 183 3.11 17.67 25.05
CA ASP A 183 4.41 18.31 25.19
C ASP A 183 4.87 18.96 23.87
N ASP A 184 4.65 18.27 22.74
CA ASP A 184 4.94 18.78 21.39
C ASP A 184 4.16 20.09 21.13
N TYR A 185 2.83 20.08 21.33
CA TYR A 185 2.01 21.28 21.14
C TYR A 185 2.33 22.40 22.15
N PHE A 186 2.71 22.04 23.37
CA PHE A 186 3.07 23.00 24.40
C PHE A 186 4.35 23.77 24.06
N GLU A 187 5.37 23.10 23.54
CA GLU A 187 6.61 23.76 23.10
C GLU A 187 6.37 24.68 21.90
N GLU A 188 5.52 24.28 20.93
CA GLU A 188 5.11 25.16 19.82
C GLU A 188 4.49 26.48 20.32
N ILE A 189 3.62 26.41 21.34
CA ILE A 189 2.98 27.60 21.91
C ILE A 189 4.00 28.50 22.61
N LYS A 190 4.95 27.93 23.36
CA LYS A 190 6.02 28.70 24.00
C LYS A 190 6.87 29.44 22.98
N ASP A 191 7.20 28.80 21.86
CA ASP A 191 7.99 29.43 20.81
C ASP A 191 7.21 30.58 20.16
N LEU A 192 5.91 30.40 19.94
CA LEU A 192 5.02 31.45 19.42
C LEU A 192 4.93 32.64 20.39
N ASP A 193 4.80 32.38 21.68
CA ASP A 193 4.79 33.41 22.73
C ASP A 193 6.14 34.15 22.84
N ARG A 194 7.29 33.45 22.73
CA ARG A 194 8.61 34.08 22.65
C ARG A 194 8.73 34.97 21.41
N MET A 195 8.25 34.50 20.26
CA MET A 195 8.27 35.27 19.01
C MET A 195 7.45 36.56 19.14
N LEU A 196 6.24 36.49 19.70
CA LEU A 196 5.39 37.66 19.94
C LEU A 196 6.08 38.68 20.86
N ARG A 197 6.59 38.24 22.02
CA ARG A 197 7.32 39.12 22.95
C ARG A 197 8.61 39.70 22.37
N SER A 198 9.24 39.03 21.41
CA SER A 198 10.45 39.53 20.73
C SER A 198 10.15 40.61 19.68
N ASN A 199 8.95 40.62 19.11
CA ASN A 199 8.49 41.58 18.11
C ASN A 199 7.85 42.86 18.69
N ASP A 200 7.55 42.88 19.99
CA ASP A 200 7.05 44.07 20.71
C ASP A 200 8.07 45.23 20.80
N ARG A 201 9.25 45.11 20.18
CA ARG A 201 10.23 46.21 20.03
C ARG A 201 10.00 47.12 18.81
N TYR A 202 8.98 46.87 17.97
CA TYR A 202 8.73 47.66 16.76
C TYR A 202 7.38 48.40 16.71
N PHE A 203 6.57 48.35 17.77
CA PHE A 203 5.35 49.14 17.88
C PHE A 203 5.40 50.04 19.13
N ILE A 204 6.14 51.14 19.03
CA ILE A 204 5.97 52.38 19.82
C ILE A 204 5.88 53.52 18.82
#